data_AF-A0A7W9C4C7-F1
#
_entry.id   AF-A0A7W9C4C7-F1
#
_cell.length_a   1.000
_cell.length_b   1.000
_cell.length_c   1.000
_cell.angle_alpha   90.00
_cell.angle_beta   90.00
_cell.angle_gamma   90.00
#
_symmetry.space_group_name_H-M   'P 1'
#
loop_
_entity.id
_entity.type
_entity.pdbx_description
1 polymer ?
#
loop_
_entity_poly.entity_id
_entity_poly.type
_entity_poly.pdbx_seq_one_letter_code
_entity_poly.pdbx_strand_id
1 'polypeptide(L)'
;MAVWETVLAVSRRRVMEIEDAEGVVEDFLRLAKIEVVAIPAEVRREAIRAHARYGKGRHPAALNFGDCFAYACARHARSPLLYKGDDFSRTDIEAA
;
A
#
# COMPACT_ATOMS: atom_id res chain seq x y z
N MET A 1 8.35 0.78 -0.01
CA MET A 1 7.39 1.79 -0.49
C MET A 1 6.34 2.09 0.56
N ALA A 2 5.49 1.14 0.98
CA ALA A 2 4.43 1.40 1.97
C ALA A 2 4.94 1.97 3.31
N VAL A 3 6.06 1.45 3.83
CA VAL A 3 6.72 1.99 5.04
C VAL A 3 7.10 3.47 4.84
N TRP A 4 7.80 3.79 3.75
CA TRP A 4 8.17 5.17 3.41
C TRP A 4 6.96 6.11 3.29
N GLU A 5 5.88 5.70 2.61
CA GLU A 5 4.65 6.49 2.51
C GLU A 5 4.02 6.73 3.88
N THR A 6 4.05 5.72 4.75
CA THR A 6 3.53 5.78 6.11
C THR A 6 4.34 6.74 6.97
N VAL A 7 5.68 6.66 6.92
CA VAL A 7 6.59 7.58 7.64
C VAL A 7 6.30 9.03 7.26
N LEU A 8 6.26 9.34 5.96
CA LEU A 8 5.97 10.71 5.52
C LEU A 8 4.55 11.16 5.88
N ALA A 9 3.58 10.25 5.88
CA ALA A 9 2.21 10.55 6.28
C ALA A 9 2.09 10.84 7.78
N VAL A 10 2.81 10.08 8.62
CA VAL A 10 2.85 10.25 10.07
C VAL A 10 3.57 11.54 10.42
N SER A 11 4.75 11.79 9.83
CA SER A 11 5.50 13.05 10.00
C SER A 11 4.61 14.28 9.73
N ARG A 12 3.91 14.31 8.58
CA ARG A 12 3.00 15.41 8.23
C ARG A 12 1.81 15.55 9.17
N ARG A 13 1.19 14.45 9.59
CA ARG A 13 -0.06 14.49 10.40
C ARG A 13 0.20 14.76 11.88
N ARG A 14 1.37 14.39 12.39
CA ARG A 14 1.75 14.56 13.79
C ARG A 14 2.69 15.74 14.00
N VAL A 15 3.11 16.41 12.93
CA VAL A 15 4.04 17.55 12.95
C VAL A 15 5.30 17.18 13.71
N MET A 16 5.98 16.15 13.20
CA MET A 16 7.22 15.60 13.76
C MET A 16 8.29 15.48 12.69
N GLU A 17 9.55 15.51 13.11
CA GLU A 17 10.70 15.26 12.24
C GLU A 17 10.60 13.87 11.59
N ILE A 18 11.18 13.73 10.40
CA ILE A 18 11.02 12.52 9.59
C ILE A 18 11.67 11.32 10.29
N GLU A 19 12.83 11.53 10.89
CA GLU A 19 13.60 10.53 11.63
C GLU A 19 12.84 10.04 12.87
N ASP A 20 12.17 10.96 13.59
CA ASP A 20 11.31 10.59 14.73
C ASP A 20 10.09 9.78 14.25
N ALA A 21 9.48 10.18 13.13
CA ALA A 21 8.36 9.44 12.54
C ALA A 21 8.76 8.04 12.06
N GLU A 22 9.97 7.89 11.51
CA GLU A 22 10.55 6.61 11.14
C GLU A 22 10.66 5.69 12.36
N GLY A 23 11.25 6.18 13.47
CA GLY A 23 11.33 5.43 14.71
C GLY A 23 9.98 4.96 15.24
N VAL A 24 8.96 5.83 15.22
CA VAL A 24 7.59 5.48 15.64
C VAL A 24 6.97 4.40 14.75
N VAL A 25 7.18 4.46 13.44
CA VAL A 25 6.66 3.46 12.49
C VAL A 25 7.37 2.12 12.67
N GLU A 26 8.69 2.10 12.84
CA GLU A 26 9.46 0.87 13.12
C GLU A 26 9.03 0.21 14.42
N ASP A 27 8.82 1.01 15.47
CA ASP A 27 8.30 0.53 16.75
C ASP A 27 6.91 -0.10 16.61
N PHE A 28 6.02 0.52 15.82
CA PHE A 28 4.71 -0.03 15.52
C PHE A 28 4.81 -1.37 14.77
N LEU A 29 5.63 -1.45 13.72
CA LEU A 29 5.83 -2.67 12.94
C LEU A 29 6.30 -3.82 13.83
N ARG A 30 7.28 -3.55 14.70
CA ARG A 30 7.82 -4.52 15.65
C ARG A 30 6.79 -4.97 16.68
N LEU A 31 6.06 -4.04 17.31
CA LEU A 31 5.05 -4.35 18.33
C LEU A 31 3.85 -5.11 17.75
N ALA A 32 3.43 -4.76 16.53
CA ALA A 32 2.36 -5.42 15.81
C ALA A 32 2.79 -6.74 15.14
N LYS A 33 4.09 -7.08 15.19
CA LYS A 33 4.69 -8.25 14.53
C LYS A 33 4.42 -8.28 13.02
N ILE A 34 4.50 -7.11 12.38
CA ILE A 34 4.33 -6.97 10.93
C ILE A 34 5.67 -7.22 10.26
N GLU A 35 5.70 -8.17 9.33
CA GLU A 35 6.87 -8.44 8.50
C GLU A 35 6.88 -7.51 7.28
N VAL A 36 7.99 -6.79 7.07
CA VAL A 36 8.19 -5.96 5.88
C VAL A 36 8.85 -6.80 4.79
N VAL A 37 8.11 -7.04 3.72
CA VAL A 37 8.61 -7.81 2.56
C VAL A 37 9.06 -6.88 1.43
N ALA A 38 10.12 -7.28 0.73
CA ALA A 38 10.54 -6.62 -0.50
C ALA A 38 9.47 -6.82 -1.59
N ILE A 39 9.30 -5.84 -2.49
CA ILE A 39 8.42 -5.99 -3.64
C ILE A 39 9.12 -6.88 -4.68
N PRO A 40 8.59 -8.07 -4.99
CA PRO A 40 9.20 -8.95 -5.98
C PRO A 40 9.13 -8.35 -7.39
N ALA A 41 10.15 -8.60 -8.23
CA ALA A 41 10.22 -8.02 -9.57
C ALA A 41 9.04 -8.44 -10.46
N GLU A 42 8.47 -9.61 -10.23
CA GLU A 42 7.30 -10.16 -10.92
C GLU A 42 6.01 -9.36 -10.67
N VAL A 43 5.90 -8.67 -9.53
CA VAL A 43 4.75 -7.83 -9.18
C VAL A 43 4.56 -6.69 -10.20
N ARG A 44 5.63 -6.24 -10.88
CA ARG A 44 5.56 -5.15 -11.87
C ARG A 44 4.49 -5.37 -12.93
N ARG A 45 4.33 -6.61 -13.42
CA ARG A 45 3.36 -6.93 -14.48
C ARG A 45 1.94 -6.82 -13.94
N GLU A 46 1.71 -7.28 -12.72
CA GLU A 46 0.41 -7.20 -12.07
C GLU A 46 0.03 -5.76 -11.70
N ALA A 47 0.99 -4.94 -11.26
CA ALA A 47 0.76 -3.52 -11.00
C ALA A 47 0.38 -2.74 -12.27
N ILE A 48 1.02 -3.02 -13.41
CA ILE A 48 0.64 -2.44 -14.71
C ILE A 48 -0.78 -2.86 -15.11
N ARG A 49 -1.13 -4.14 -14.94
CA ARG A 49 -2.48 -4.65 -15.21
C ARG A 49 -3.52 -4.00 -14.30
N ALA A 50 -3.20 -3.85 -13.01
CA ALA A 50 -4.06 -3.17 -12.04
C ALA A 50 -4.32 -1.72 -12.47
N HIS A 51 -3.28 -0.98 -12.87
CA HIS A 51 -3.47 0.40 -13.36
C HIS A 51 -4.31 0.46 -14.64
N ALA A 52 -4.09 -0.46 -15.59
CA ALA A 52 -4.87 -0.52 -16.81
C ALA A 52 -6.36 -0.77 -16.54
N ARG A 53 -6.69 -1.61 -15.55
CA ARG A 53 -8.07 -2.00 -15.23
C ARG A 53 -8.76 -1.02 -14.26
N TYR A 54 -8.02 -0.53 -13.26
CA TYR A 54 -8.57 0.17 -12.10
C TYR A 54 -7.96 1.55 -11.85
N GLY A 55 -7.01 1.98 -12.67
CA GLY A 55 -6.22 3.19 -12.43
C GLY A 55 -7.00 4.50 -12.49
N LYS A 56 -6.44 5.52 -11.81
CA LYS A 56 -6.93 6.90 -11.84
C LYS A 56 -7.11 7.43 -13.26
N GLY A 57 -8.24 8.08 -13.50
CA GLY A 57 -8.62 8.62 -14.82
C GLY A 57 -9.16 7.57 -15.80
N ARG A 58 -9.27 6.31 -15.40
CA ARG A 58 -9.78 5.21 -16.26
C ARG A 58 -10.93 4.45 -15.62
N HIS A 59 -10.89 4.24 -14.32
CA HIS A 59 -11.88 3.46 -13.58
C HIS A 59 -12.33 4.20 -12.31
N PRO A 60 -13.58 4.00 -11.83
CA PRO A 60 -14.07 4.64 -10.61
C PRO A 60 -13.31 4.29 -9.32
N ALA A 61 -12.59 3.17 -9.28
CA ALA A 61 -11.67 2.81 -8.18
C ALA A 61 -10.47 3.76 -8.10
N ALA A 62 -10.09 4.35 -9.24
CA ALA A 62 -9.08 5.39 -9.36
C ALA A 62 -7.72 5.10 -8.71
N LEU A 63 -7.23 3.85 -8.77
CA LEU A 63 -5.99 3.42 -8.14
C LEU A 63 -4.80 4.31 -8.58
N ASN A 64 -4.07 4.82 -7.60
CA ASN A 64 -2.82 5.55 -7.81
C ASN A 64 -1.62 4.59 -7.94
N PHE A 65 -0.40 5.12 -8.06
CA PHE A 65 0.82 4.31 -8.17
C PHE A 65 1.00 3.34 -6.98
N GLY A 66 0.93 3.86 -5.75
CA GLY A 66 1.07 3.07 -4.53
C GLY A 66 -0.02 2.00 -4.43
N ASP A 67 -1.26 2.36 -4.76
CA ASP A 67 -2.38 1.42 -4.71
C ASP A 67 -2.21 0.26 -5.71
N CYS A 68 -1.67 0.53 -6.90
CA CYS A 68 -1.41 -0.51 -7.89
C CYS A 68 -0.39 -1.54 -7.38
N PHE A 69 0.64 -1.08 -6.65
CA PHE A 69 1.60 -1.98 -6.03
C PHE A 69 1.01 -2.71 -4.81
N ALA A 70 0.21 -2.05 -3.98
CA ALA A 70 -0.48 -2.69 -2.86
C ALA A 70 -1.41 -3.82 -3.35
N TYR A 71 -2.26 -3.52 -4.35
CA TYR A 71 -3.12 -4.50 -5.02
C TYR A 71 -2.29 -5.66 -5.60
N ALA A 72 -1.22 -5.36 -6.33
CA ALA A 72 -0.43 -6.37 -7.01
C ALA A 72 0.34 -7.27 -6.03
N CYS A 73 0.86 -6.73 -4.94
CA CYS A 73 1.48 -7.51 -3.87
C CYS A 73 0.47 -8.43 -3.20
N ALA A 74 -0.74 -7.95 -2.88
CA ALA A 74 -1.79 -8.77 -2.28
C ALA A 74 -2.21 -9.93 -3.21
N ARG A 75 -2.41 -9.64 -4.51
CA ARG A 75 -2.68 -10.67 -5.53
C ARG A 75 -1.56 -11.69 -5.63
N HIS A 76 -0.31 -11.24 -5.65
CA HIS A 76 0.85 -12.12 -5.75
C HIS A 76 1.00 -13.03 -4.53
N ALA A 77 0.78 -12.49 -3.33
CA ALA A 77 0.79 -13.25 -2.09
C ALA A 77 -0.44 -14.16 -1.92
N ARG A 78 -1.50 -13.95 -2.71
CA ARG A 78 -2.82 -14.58 -2.55
C ARG A 78 -3.41 -14.33 -1.15
N SER A 79 -3.23 -13.11 -0.67
CA SER A 79 -3.72 -12.66 0.62
C SER A 79 -4.74 -11.53 0.43
N PRO A 80 -5.73 -11.41 1.32
CA PRO A 80 -6.62 -10.26 1.33
C PRO A 80 -5.86 -8.99 1.68
N LEU A 81 -6.34 -7.84 1.20
CA LEU A 81 -5.73 -6.53 1.41
C LEU A 81 -6.48 -5.78 2.52
N LEU A 82 -5.76 -5.39 3.57
CA LEU A 82 -6.29 -4.47 4.58
C LEU A 82 -6.15 -3.03 4.08
N TYR A 83 -7.26 -2.30 4.00
CA TYR A 83 -7.28 -0.90 3.60
C TYR A 83 -8.41 -0.15 4.30
N LYS A 84 -8.39 1.18 4.18
CA LYS A 84 -9.47 2.05 4.65
C LYS A 84 -9.93 2.94 3.50
N GLY A 85 -11.24 3.19 3.42
CA GLY A 85 -11.85 4.00 2.37
C GLY A 85 -12.40 3.13 1.23
N ASP A 86 -12.57 3.74 0.05
CA ASP A 86 -13.22 3.11 -1.10
C ASP A 86 -12.26 2.74 -2.24
N ASP A 87 -10.96 2.97 -2.06
CA ASP A 87 -9.97 2.86 -3.14
C ASP A 87 -9.95 1.45 -3.75
N PHE A 88 -10.10 0.42 -2.92
CA PHE A 88 -10.11 -0.98 -3.37
C PHE A 88 -11.51 -1.61 -3.41
N SER A 89 -12.55 -0.95 -2.90
CA SER A 89 -13.92 -1.52 -2.81
C SER A 89 -14.56 -1.77 -4.18
N ARG A 90 -14.03 -1.12 -5.22
CA ARG A 90 -14.45 -1.28 -6.62
C ARG A 90 -13.44 -2.10 -7.44
N THR A 91 -12.62 -2.89 -6.79
CA THR A 91 -11.69 -3.84 -7.43
C THR A 91 -12.13 -5.27 -7.17
N ASP A 92 -11.41 -6.24 -7.71
CA ASP A 92 -11.62 -7.67 -7.47
C ASP A 92 -10.63 -8.25 -6.43
N ILE A 93 -9.96 -7.42 -5.64
CA ILE A 93 -9.17 -7.88 -4.49
C ILE A 93 -10.09 -8.20 -3.31
N GLU A 94 -9.77 -9.24 -2.57
CA GLU A 94 -10.45 -9.57 -1.32
C GLU A 94 -10.01 -8.59 -0.22
N ALA A 95 -10.96 -8.08 0.56
CA ALA A 95 -10.70 -7.22 1.71
C ALA A 95 -10.43 -8.09 2.95
N ALA A 96 -9.47 -7.67 3.78
CA ALA A 96 -9.11 -8.34 5.04
C ALA A 96 -9.94 -7.86 6.23
#